data_AF-A0A835I9Q0-F1
#
_entry.id   AF-A0A835I9Q0-F1
#
_cell.length_a   1.000
_cell.length_b   1.000
_cell.length_c   1.000
_cell.angle_alpha   90.00
_cell.angle_beta   90.00
_cell.angle_gamma   90.00
#
_symmetry.space_group_name_H-M   'P 1'
#
loop_
_entity.id
_entity.type
_entity.pdbx_description
1 polymer ?
#
loop_
_entity_poly.entity_id
_entity_poly.type
_entity_poly.pdbx_seq_one_letter_code
_entity_poly.pdbx_strand_id
1 'polypeptide(L)'
;MYVSFLAGCFRSIRFGLEEAHGKGQALQFNWLFEKGAFILHLDGTFSVNFGKIEEAVESLSREILTIQARGDKAAAKSLLVVYGQMTQPLRVALDRLERVQVPVDIAPTFTLADKILHKNC
;
A
#
# COMPACT_ATOMS: atom_id res chain seq x y z
N MET A 1 14.57 5.86 1.68
CA MET A 1 13.26 6.05 1.04
C MET A 1 12.53 4.72 0.79
N TYR A 2 13.01 3.85 -0.11
CA TYR A 2 12.27 2.64 -0.55
C TYR A 2 11.96 1.63 0.55
N VAL A 3 12.87 1.41 1.50
CA VAL A 3 12.63 0.46 2.61
C VAL A 3 11.47 0.92 3.49
N SER A 4 11.42 2.20 3.84
CA SER A 4 10.31 2.78 4.60
C SER A 4 9.00 2.75 3.82
N PHE A 5 9.04 2.94 2.49
CA PHE A 5 7.88 2.82 1.63
C PHE A 5 7.33 1.38 1.62
N LEU A 6 8.20 0.37 1.46
CA LEU A 6 7.82 -1.05 1.53
C LEU A 6 7.13 -1.39 2.86
N ALA A 7 7.68 -0.95 3.99
CA ALA A 7 7.02 -1.11 5.28
C ALA A 7 5.66 -0.39 5.33
N GLY A 8 5.59 0.81 4.74
CA GLY A 8 4.37 1.61 4.61
C GLY A 8 3.29 0.97 3.74
N CYS A 9 3.64 0.16 2.74
CA CYS A 9 2.67 -0.59 1.92
C CYS A 9 1.78 -1.45 2.82
N PHE A 10 2.38 -2.23 3.73
CA PHE A 10 1.63 -3.11 4.62
C PHE A 10 0.71 -2.34 5.56
N ARG A 11 1.12 -1.17 6.03
CA ARG A 11 0.26 -0.29 6.83
C ARG A 11 -0.97 0.15 6.03
N SER A 12 -0.78 0.71 4.85
CA SER A 12 -1.88 1.25 4.04
C SER A 12 -2.85 0.17 3.56
N ILE A 13 -2.36 -1.02 3.20
CA ILE A 13 -3.20 -2.12 2.71
C ILE A 13 -4.14 -2.63 3.82
N ARG A 14 -3.78 -2.49 5.10
CA ARG A 14 -4.63 -2.86 6.23
C ARG A 14 -5.86 -1.96 6.42
N PHE A 15 -5.95 -0.83 5.72
CA PHE A 15 -7.19 -0.08 5.60
C PHE A 15 -8.26 -0.79 4.75
N GLY A 16 -7.85 -1.79 3.97
CA GLY A 16 -8.74 -2.61 3.14
C GLY A 16 -8.66 -2.26 1.65
N LEU A 17 -8.99 -3.24 0.81
CA LEU A 17 -8.93 -3.10 -0.66
C LEU A 17 -10.16 -2.43 -1.27
N GLU A 18 -11.19 -2.16 -0.47
CA GLU A 18 -12.34 -1.35 -0.86
C GLU A 18 -12.07 0.16 -0.72
N GLU A 19 -11.00 0.54 -0.01
CA GLU A 19 -10.54 1.92 0.14
C GLU A 19 -9.50 2.25 -0.94
N ALA A 20 -9.53 3.48 -1.46
CA ALA A 20 -8.73 3.89 -2.61
C ALA A 20 -7.21 3.78 -2.37
N HIS A 21 -6.71 4.21 -1.21
CA HIS A 21 -5.30 4.15 -0.87
C HIS A 21 -4.84 2.71 -0.62
N GLY A 22 -5.65 1.90 0.07
CA GLY A 22 -5.37 0.48 0.29
C GLY A 22 -5.27 -0.29 -1.03
N LYS A 23 -6.24 -0.09 -1.93
CA LYS A 23 -6.24 -0.69 -3.28
C LYS A 23 -5.08 -0.22 -4.15
N GLY A 24 -4.79 1.08 -4.11
CA GLY A 24 -3.66 1.68 -4.82
C GLY A 24 -2.31 1.17 -4.30
N GLN A 25 -2.19 0.87 -3.00
CA GLN A 25 -0.98 0.28 -2.46
C GLN A 25 -0.82 -1.20 -2.78
N ALA A 26 -1.90 -1.97 -2.80
CA ALA A 26 -1.84 -3.35 -3.28
C ALA A 26 -1.32 -3.39 -4.73
N LEU A 27 -1.81 -2.49 -5.58
CA LEU A 27 -1.34 -2.34 -6.95
C LEU A 27 0.15 -2.05 -7.03
N GLN A 28 0.63 -1.03 -6.29
CA GLN A 28 2.06 -0.68 -6.27
C GLN A 28 2.92 -1.83 -5.77
N PHE A 29 2.54 -2.46 -4.66
CA PHE A 29 3.25 -3.60 -4.11
C PHE A 29 3.33 -4.75 -5.11
N ASN A 30 2.20 -5.16 -5.70
CA ASN A 30 2.15 -6.31 -6.60
C ASN A 30 2.94 -6.06 -7.89
N TRP A 31 2.90 -4.84 -8.44
CA TRP A 31 3.73 -4.46 -9.59
C TRP A 31 5.22 -4.55 -9.26
N LEU A 32 5.65 -3.91 -8.16
CA LEU A 32 7.06 -3.92 -7.75
C LEU A 32 7.55 -5.32 -7.39
N PHE A 33 6.69 -6.16 -6.81
CA PHE A 33 6.98 -7.56 -6.53
C PHE A 33 7.14 -8.37 -7.83
N GLU A 34 6.23 -8.22 -8.80
CA GLU A 34 6.33 -8.90 -10.10
C GLU A 34 7.62 -8.53 -10.84
N LYS A 35 8.03 -7.26 -10.80
CA LYS A 35 9.29 -6.79 -11.39
C LYS A 35 10.53 -7.25 -10.60
N GLY A 36 10.36 -7.91 -9.46
CA GLY A 36 11.45 -8.36 -8.59
C GLY A 36 12.15 -7.23 -7.83
N ALA A 37 11.49 -6.07 -7.71
CA ALA A 37 11.95 -4.95 -6.91
C ALA A 37 11.66 -5.16 -5.42
N PHE A 38 10.62 -5.91 -5.09
CA PHE A 38 10.39 -6.45 -3.74
C PHE A 38 10.63 -7.95 -3.72
N ILE A 39 11.23 -8.42 -2.64
CA ILE A 39 11.59 -9.83 -2.44
C ILE A 39 10.94 -10.32 -1.15
N LEU A 40 10.26 -11.46 -1.21
CA LEU A 40 9.81 -12.23 -0.05
C LEU A 40 10.85 -13.30 0.27
N HIS A 41 11.33 -13.32 1.51
CA HIS A 41 12.28 -14.31 2.00
C HIS A 41 11.58 -15.51 2.64
N LEU A 42 12.31 -16.61 2.82
CA LEU A 42 11.80 -17.85 3.44
C LEU A 42 11.30 -17.65 4.88
N ASP A 43 11.88 -16.71 5.61
CA ASP A 43 11.47 -16.34 6.96
C ASP A 43 10.23 -15.42 7.00
N GLY A 44 9.62 -15.16 5.83
CA GLY A 44 8.45 -14.32 5.65
C GLY A 44 8.72 -12.82 5.72
N THR A 45 9.98 -12.37 5.79
CA THR A 45 10.34 -10.95 5.74
C THR A 45 10.47 -10.46 4.31
N PHE A 46 10.50 -9.13 4.14
CA PHE A 46 10.61 -8.50 2.83
C PHE A 46 11.82 -7.59 2.75
N SER A 47 12.43 -7.52 1.57
CA SER A 47 13.48 -6.54 1.28
C SER A 47 13.28 -5.87 -0.07
N VAL A 48 13.98 -4.75 -0.27
CA VAL A 48 14.05 -4.02 -1.53
C VAL A 48 15.25 -4.52 -2.33
N ASN A 49 15.04 -4.83 -3.61
CA ASN A 49 16.11 -5.03 -4.57
C ASN A 49 16.51 -3.69 -5.19
N PHE A 50 17.61 -3.10 -4.70
CA PHE A 50 18.06 -1.79 -5.17
C PHE A 50 18.53 -1.78 -6.63
N GLY A 51 18.88 -2.93 -7.20
CA GLY A 51 19.21 -3.03 -8.63
C GLY A 51 17.99 -2.98 -9.56
N LYS A 52 16.76 -3.09 -9.03
CA LYS A 52 15.53 -3.14 -9.82
C LYS A 52 14.48 -2.10 -9.42
N ILE A 53 14.60 -1.51 -8.23
CA ILE A 53 13.54 -0.68 -7.66
C ILE A 53 13.27 0.59 -8.47
N GLU A 54 14.30 1.25 -9.00
CA GLU A 54 14.14 2.50 -9.76
C GLU A 54 13.38 2.26 -11.07
N GLU A 55 13.80 1.26 -11.86
CA GLU A 55 13.13 0.88 -13.10
C GLU A 55 11.67 0.41 -12.85
N ALA A 56 11.44 -0.35 -11.78
CA ALA A 56 10.10 -0.81 -11.43
C ALA A 56 9.16 0.35 -11.04
N VAL A 57 9.67 1.35 -10.30
CA VAL A 57 8.92 2.57 -9.96
C VAL A 57 8.67 3.42 -11.19
N GLU A 58 9.69 3.61 -12.04
CA GLU A 58 9.55 4.37 -13.29
C GLU A 58 8.50 3.74 -14.21
N SER A 59 8.57 2.42 -14.42
CA SER A 59 7.65 1.71 -15.30
C SER A 59 6.21 1.81 -14.82
N LEU A 60 5.95 1.67 -13.51
CA LEU A 60 4.61 1.86 -12.97
C LEU A 60 4.12 3.31 -13.12
N SER A 61 4.99 4.28 -12.85
CA SER A 61 4.65 5.69 -12.98
C SER A 61 4.27 6.03 -14.42
N ARG A 62 5.04 5.52 -15.40
CA ARG A 62 4.76 5.67 -16.82
C ARG A 62 3.41 5.07 -17.21
N GLU A 63 3.10 3.86 -16.72
CA GLU A 63 1.83 3.19 -16.99
C GLU A 63 0.65 4.02 -16.48
N ILE A 64 0.65 4.38 -15.19
CA ILE A 64 -0.43 5.14 -14.56
C ILE A 64 -0.62 6.50 -15.23
N LEU A 65 0.47 7.25 -15.44
CA LEU A 65 0.40 8.59 -16.02
C LEU A 65 -0.04 8.53 -17.49
N THR A 66 0.34 7.50 -18.25
CA THR A 66 -0.10 7.33 -19.64
C THR A 66 -1.60 7.01 -19.71
N ILE A 67 -2.09 6.10 -18.85
CA ILE A 67 -3.52 5.80 -18.74
C ILE A 67 -4.32 7.06 -18.43
N GLN A 68 -3.85 7.85 -17.45
CA GLN A 68 -4.48 9.11 -17.06
C GLN A 68 -4.48 10.13 -18.19
N ALA A 69 -3.35 10.32 -18.87
CA ALA A 69 -3.23 11.27 -19.99
C ALA A 69 -4.18 10.94 -21.16
N ARG A 70 -4.47 9.65 -21.38
CA ARG A 70 -5.41 9.19 -22.41
C ARG A 70 -6.87 9.22 -21.96
N GLY A 71 -7.14 9.38 -20.66
CA GLY A 71 -8.47 9.20 -20.09
C GLY A 71 -8.99 7.76 -20.23
N ASP A 72 -8.10 6.77 -20.28
CA ASP A 72 -8.45 5.38 -20.58
C ASP A 72 -9.01 4.65 -19.34
N LYS A 73 -10.33 4.78 -19.14
CA LYS A 73 -11.04 4.15 -18.01
C LYS A 73 -10.98 2.62 -18.06
N ALA A 74 -10.95 2.01 -19.24
CA ALA A 74 -10.94 0.55 -19.38
C ALA A 74 -9.58 -0.02 -18.96
N ALA A 75 -8.49 0.63 -19.39
CA ALA A 75 -7.13 0.29 -18.95
C ALA A 75 -6.98 0.50 -17.43
N ALA A 76 -7.48 1.62 -16.88
CA ALA A 76 -7.45 1.88 -15.44
C ALA A 76 -8.15 0.78 -14.63
N LYS A 77 -9.35 0.35 -15.08
CA LYS A 77 -10.08 -0.76 -14.45
C LYS A 77 -9.29 -2.06 -14.51
N SER A 78 -8.70 -2.37 -15.67
CA SER A 78 -7.94 -3.60 -15.87
C SER A 78 -6.69 -3.63 -14.98
N LEU A 79 -5.95 -2.52 -14.88
CA LEU A 79 -4.79 -2.41 -14.00
C LEU A 79 -5.16 -2.68 -12.53
N LEU A 80 -6.27 -2.11 -12.06
CA LEU A 80 -6.77 -2.34 -10.70
C LEU A 80 -7.27 -3.77 -10.48
N VAL A 81 -7.91 -4.39 -11.48
CA VAL A 81 -8.37 -5.79 -11.39
C VAL A 81 -7.18 -6.75 -11.27
N VAL A 82 -6.12 -6.52 -12.02
CA VAL A 82 -4.94 -7.39 -12.02
C VAL A 82 -4.10 -7.19 -10.75
N TYR A 83 -3.73 -5.95 -10.45
CA TYR A 83 -2.73 -5.67 -9.41
C TYR A 83 -3.34 -5.19 -8.08
N GLY A 84 -4.57 -4.69 -8.04
CA GLY A 84 -5.22 -4.21 -6.81
C GLY A 84 -5.77 -5.32 -5.91
N GLN A 85 -5.11 -6.48 -5.87
CA GLN A 85 -5.61 -7.72 -5.26
C GLN A 85 -4.82 -8.14 -4.02
N MET A 86 -5.47 -8.90 -3.13
CA MET A 86 -4.83 -9.54 -1.98
C MET A 86 -4.08 -10.80 -2.40
N THR A 87 -2.84 -10.63 -2.89
CA THR A 87 -1.95 -11.72 -3.34
C THR A 87 -1.34 -12.49 -2.16
N GLN A 88 -0.79 -13.66 -2.44
CA GLN A 88 -0.18 -14.50 -1.40
C GLN A 88 0.95 -13.80 -0.62
N PRO A 89 1.90 -13.07 -1.26
CA PRO A 89 2.92 -12.34 -0.51
C PRO A 89 2.31 -11.29 0.45
N LEU A 90 1.27 -10.57 0.03
CA LEU A 90 0.57 -9.63 0.90
C LEU A 90 -0.08 -10.34 2.09
N ARG A 91 -0.78 -11.47 1.87
CA ARG A 91 -1.38 -12.27 2.96
C ARG A 91 -0.34 -12.69 4.00
N VAL A 92 0.81 -13.20 3.55
CA VAL A 92 1.92 -13.58 4.44
C VAL A 92 2.34 -12.42 5.34
N ALA A 93 2.47 -11.21 4.79
CA ALA A 93 2.83 -10.03 5.58
C ALA A 93 1.74 -9.65 6.59
N LEU A 94 0.48 -9.63 6.16
CA LEU A 94 -0.64 -9.18 6.99
C LEU A 94 -0.99 -10.16 8.11
N ASP A 95 -0.96 -11.47 7.84
CA ASP A 95 -1.21 -12.50 8.84
C ASP A 95 -0.21 -12.40 10.01
N ARG A 96 1.04 -12.03 9.73
CA ARG A 96 2.06 -11.83 10.79
C ARG A 96 1.73 -10.63 11.66
N LEU A 97 1.31 -9.51 11.06
CA LEU A 97 0.92 -8.31 11.78
C LEU A 97 -0.34 -8.53 12.63
N GLU A 98 -1.27 -9.34 12.13
CA GLU A 98 -2.47 -9.74 12.87
C GLU A 98 -2.14 -10.64 14.07
N ARG A 99 -1.26 -11.64 13.89
CA ARG A 99 -0.82 -12.53 14.98
C ARG A 99 -0.19 -11.79 16.16
N VAL A 100 0.57 -10.72 15.88
CA VAL A 100 1.16 -9.87 16.92
C VAL A 100 0.28 -8.69 17.32
N GLN A 101 -0.95 -8.62 16.82
CA GLN A 101 -1.98 -7.62 17.16
C GLN A 101 -1.51 -6.16 17.02
N VAL A 102 -0.78 -5.84 15.95
CA VAL A 102 -0.38 -4.45 15.66
C VAL A 102 -1.65 -3.65 15.36
N PRO A 103 -1.90 -2.47 15.97
CA PRO A 103 -3.04 -1.62 15.61
C PRO A 103 -3.01 -1.21 14.12
N VAL A 104 -4.17 -1.00 13.51
CA VAL A 104 -4.26 -0.55 12.09
C VAL A 104 -4.00 0.94 11.98
N ASP A 105 -4.69 1.72 12.82
CA ASP A 105 -4.61 3.18 12.85
C ASP A 105 -4.85 3.69 14.27
N ILE A 106 -4.89 5.01 14.41
CA ILE A 106 -5.18 5.70 15.67
C ILE A 106 -6.65 6.14 15.75
N ALA A 107 -7.21 6.11 16.96
CA ALA A 107 -8.44 6.80 17.30
C ALA A 107 -8.07 8.04 18.14
N PRO A 108 -8.08 9.25 17.57
CA PRO A 108 -7.59 10.43 18.27
C PRO A 108 -8.53 10.86 19.40
N THR A 109 -7.95 11.20 20.56
CA THR A 109 -8.64 11.89 21.66
C THR A 109 -8.26 13.36 21.65
N PHE A 110 -9.20 14.23 21.32
CA PHE A 110 -8.95 15.66 21.14
C PHE A 110 -9.21 16.48 22.41
N THR A 111 -8.41 16.24 23.45
CA THR A 111 -8.61 16.83 24.80
C THR A 111 -8.71 18.37 24.80
N LEU A 112 -8.05 19.07 23.87
CA LEU A 112 -8.16 20.52 23.74
C LEU A 112 -9.51 20.95 23.15
N ALA A 113 -10.01 20.23 22.14
CA ALA A 113 -11.31 20.51 21.53
C ALA A 113 -12.43 20.31 22.56
N ASP A 114 -12.37 19.22 23.33
CA ASP A 114 -13.33 18.94 24.40
C ASP A 114 -13.39 20.09 25.42
N LYS A 115 -12.22 20.59 25.86
CA LYS A 115 -12.13 21.73 26.79
C LYS A 115 -12.70 23.02 26.23
N ILE A 116 -12.55 23.29 24.93
CA ILE A 116 -13.09 24.50 24.29
C ILE A 116 -14.61 24.38 24.16
N LEU A 117 -15.12 23.23 23.74
CA LEU A 117 -16.55 23.01 23.54
C LEU A 117 -17.33 22.97 24.86
N HIS A 118 -16.75 22.42 25.93
CA HIS A 118 -17.37 22.38 27.26
C HIS A 118 -17.35 23.72 28.02
N LYS A 119 -16.50 24.68 27.64
CA LYS A 119 -16.45 26.01 28.28
C LYS A 119 -17.55 26.97 27.81
N ASN A 120 -18.33 26.59 26.80
CA ASN A 120 -19.39 27.42 26.21
C ASN A 120 -20.81 26.99 26.64
N CYS A 121 -20.94 26.16 27.69
CA CYS A 121 -22.21 25.86 28.36
C CYS A 121 -22.20 26.39 29.79
#